data_AF-A0A2P4SF72-F1
#
_entry.id   AF-A0A2P4SF72-F1
#
_cell.length_a   1.000
_cell.length_b   1.000
_cell.length_c   1.000
_cell.angle_alpha   90.00
_cell.angle_beta   90.00
_cell.angle_gamma   90.00
#
_symmetry.space_group_name_H-M   'P 1'
#
loop_
_entity.id
_entity.type
_entity.pdbx_description
1 polymer ?
#
loop_
_entity_poly.entity_id
_entity_poly.type
_entity_poly.pdbx_seq_one_letter_code
_entity_poly.pdbx_strand_id
1 'polypeptide(L)'
;MVKPDASIYHGFSCSFLEFFKELLENAEKSLNDMFVRTYGRLYMQNSELFKDLFVELKRYYVGGNVNLEEMLNDFWARLLERMFRLVNPQYHFTDEYLECVSKYTEQLKPFGDVPRKLKLQVTRAFVAARTFAQGLAVARDVVSKVSAVSSILCLCLLLMVLPWVVSFPVTMLLQNAMDALSSSIGA
;
A
#
# COMPACT_ATOMS: atom_id res chain seq x y z
N MET A 1 6.37 25.84 14.57
CA MET A 1 6.49 24.75 13.59
C MET A 1 5.82 23.52 14.19
N VAL A 2 4.57 23.24 13.79
CA VAL A 2 3.77 22.12 14.33
C VAL A 2 4.30 20.82 13.71
N LYS A 3 4.83 19.89 14.52
CA LYS A 3 5.23 18.57 14.01
C LYS A 3 3.95 17.76 13.73
N PRO A 4 3.79 17.18 12.53
CA PRO A 4 2.65 16.31 12.26
C PRO A 4 2.71 15.08 13.17
N ASP A 5 1.56 14.73 13.76
CA ASP A 5 1.42 13.54 14.60
C ASP A 5 1.40 12.27 13.74
N ALA A 6 1.97 11.17 14.26
CA ALA A 6 2.02 9.87 13.59
C ALA A 6 0.62 9.32 13.26
N SER A 7 -0.40 9.75 14.01
CA SER A 7 -1.82 9.44 13.79
C SER A 7 -2.33 9.87 12.41
N ILE A 8 -1.80 10.97 11.85
CA ILE A 8 -2.19 11.49 10.52
C ILE A 8 -1.78 10.53 9.42
N TYR A 9 -0.54 10.03 9.47
CA TYR A 9 -0.01 9.07 8.49
C TYR A 9 -0.73 7.72 8.58
N HIS A 10 -1.13 7.31 9.79
CA HIS A 10 -1.95 6.11 9.98
C HIS A 10 -3.34 6.24 9.36
N GLY A 11 -4.06 7.34 9.64
CA GLY A 11 -5.39 7.59 9.08
C GLY A 11 -5.38 7.69 7.57
N PHE A 12 -4.38 8.38 7.00
CA PHE A 12 -4.24 8.51 5.56
C PHE A 12 -3.87 7.20 4.87
N SER A 13 -3.00 6.38 5.49
CA SER A 13 -2.68 5.03 5.00
C SER A 13 -3.92 4.14 4.96
N CYS A 14 -4.72 4.12 6.04
CA CYS A 14 -5.95 3.33 6.11
C CYS A 14 -6.99 3.77 5.07
N SER A 15 -7.18 5.08 4.90
CA SER A 15 -8.08 5.64 3.88
C SER A 15 -7.65 5.29 2.45
N PHE A 16 -6.34 5.33 2.17
CA PHE A 16 -5.82 4.94 0.86
C PHE A 16 -6.03 3.44 0.57
N LEU A 17 -5.78 2.58 1.56
CA LEU A 17 -6.02 1.14 1.45
C LEU A 17 -7.49 0.82 1.16
N GLU A 18 -8.41 1.50 1.85
CA GLU A 18 -9.85 1.34 1.67
C GLU A 18 -10.31 1.83 0.29
N PHE A 19 -9.86 3.02 -0.13
CA PHE A 19 -10.13 3.56 -1.46
C PHE A 19 -9.69 2.60 -2.58
N PHE A 20 -8.47 2.05 -2.51
CA PHE A 20 -7.98 1.14 -3.54
C PHE A 20 -8.75 -0.18 -3.57
N LYS A 21 -9.17 -0.67 -2.40
CA LYS A 21 -10.02 -1.86 -2.28
C LYS A 21 -11.40 -1.61 -2.93
N GLU A 22 -12.03 -0.49 -2.62
CA GLU A 22 -13.31 -0.10 -3.22
C GLU A 22 -13.21 0.06 -4.74
N LEU A 23 -12.12 0.64 -5.25
CA LEU A 23 -11.86 0.72 -6.68
C LEU A 23 -11.86 -0.67 -7.35
N LEU A 24 -11.23 -1.67 -6.72
CA LEU A 24 -11.21 -3.03 -7.25
C LEU A 24 -12.58 -3.71 -7.19
N GLU A 25 -13.32 -3.52 -6.10
CA GLU A 25 -14.68 -4.06 -5.97
C GLU A 25 -15.64 -3.43 -6.99
N ASN A 26 -15.53 -2.12 -7.21
CA ASN A 26 -16.31 -1.43 -8.22
C ASN A 26 -15.95 -1.87 -9.65
N ALA A 27 -14.67 -2.08 -9.94
CA ALA A 27 -14.22 -2.60 -11.22
C ALA A 27 -14.73 -4.03 -11.47
N GLU A 28 -14.68 -4.90 -10.46
CA GLU A 28 -15.19 -6.27 -10.53
C GLU A 28 -16.69 -6.28 -10.81
N LYS A 29 -17.46 -5.49 -10.05
CA LYS A 29 -18.90 -5.35 -10.22
C LYS A 29 -19.26 -4.79 -11.60
N SER A 30 -18.58 -3.73 -12.04
CA SER A 30 -18.84 -3.12 -13.34
C SER A 30 -18.53 -4.07 -14.49
N LEU A 31 -17.46 -4.87 -14.39
CA LEU A 31 -17.13 -5.89 -15.38
C LEU A 31 -18.21 -6.96 -15.41
N ASN A 32 -18.59 -7.50 -14.25
CA ASN A 32 -19.62 -8.52 -14.14
C ASN A 32 -20.96 -8.03 -14.72
N ASP A 33 -21.42 -6.84 -14.33
CA ASP A 33 -22.70 -6.28 -14.78
C ASP A 33 -22.71 -6.08 -16.30
N MET A 34 -21.62 -5.58 -16.87
CA MET A 34 -21.48 -5.41 -18.32
C MET A 34 -21.45 -6.77 -19.04
N PHE A 35 -20.72 -7.74 -18.52
CA PHE A 35 -20.52 -9.03 -19.19
C PHE A 35 -21.76 -9.92 -19.09
N VAL A 36 -22.49 -9.88 -17.97
CA VAL A 36 -23.80 -10.53 -17.85
C VAL A 36 -24.78 -9.94 -18.87
N ARG A 37 -24.80 -8.62 -19.06
CA ARG A 37 -25.69 -7.96 -20.03
C ARG A 37 -25.32 -8.29 -21.47
N THR A 38 -24.03 -8.31 -21.81
CA THR A 38 -23.56 -8.49 -23.20
C THR A 38 -23.48 -9.96 -23.61
N TYR A 39 -23.01 -10.85 -22.73
CA TYR A 39 -22.73 -12.26 -23.05
C TYR A 39 -23.68 -13.25 -22.36
N GLY A 40 -24.48 -12.81 -21.39
CA GLY A 40 -25.51 -13.61 -20.75
C GLY A 40 -24.98 -14.91 -20.13
N ARG A 41 -25.64 -16.02 -20.46
CA ARG A 41 -25.32 -17.34 -19.89
C ARG A 41 -23.89 -17.81 -20.18
N LEU A 42 -23.30 -17.46 -21.33
CA LEU A 42 -21.95 -17.87 -21.71
C LEU A 42 -20.91 -17.35 -20.71
N TYR A 43 -21.07 -16.09 -20.28
CA TYR A 43 -20.25 -15.50 -19.24
C TYR A 43 -20.54 -16.14 -17.88
N MET A 44 -21.81 -16.27 -17.48
CA MET A 44 -22.17 -16.79 -16.15
C MET A 44 -21.61 -18.20 -15.88
N GLN A 45 -21.51 -19.05 -16.91
CA GLN A 45 -20.93 -20.39 -16.77
C GLN A 45 -19.40 -20.39 -16.61
N ASN A 46 -18.73 -19.29 -16.98
CA ASN A 46 -17.27 -19.17 -17.00
C ASN A 46 -16.75 -18.03 -16.12
N SER A 47 -17.63 -17.35 -15.38
CA SER A 47 -17.34 -16.12 -14.63
C SER A 47 -16.26 -16.31 -13.58
N GLU A 48 -16.05 -17.55 -13.13
CA GLU A 48 -15.02 -17.91 -12.15
C GLU A 48 -13.63 -17.42 -12.56
N LEU A 49 -13.30 -17.46 -13.86
CA LEU A 49 -12.01 -16.95 -14.36
C LEU A 49 -11.78 -15.48 -14.01
N PHE A 50 -12.83 -14.67 -14.11
CA PHE A 50 -12.75 -13.24 -13.83
C PHE A 50 -12.73 -12.99 -12.33
N LYS A 51 -13.50 -13.76 -11.54
CA LYS A 51 -13.45 -13.69 -10.07
C LYS A 51 -12.05 -14.03 -9.54
N ASP A 52 -11.44 -15.11 -10.04
CA ASP A 52 -10.07 -15.52 -9.71
C ASP A 52 -9.08 -14.37 -9.95
N LEU A 53 -9.18 -13.69 -11.10
CA LEU A 53 -8.34 -12.53 -11.42
C LEU A 53 -8.45 -11.43 -10.37
N PHE A 54 -9.67 -11.04 -9.98
CA PHE A 54 -9.86 -10.00 -8.96
C PHE A 54 -9.39 -10.44 -7.57
N VAL A 55 -9.50 -11.73 -7.22
CA VAL A 55 -8.93 -12.28 -5.98
C VAL A 55 -7.41 -12.15 -5.98
N GLU A 56 -6.74 -12.54 -7.07
CA GLU A 56 -5.27 -12.43 -7.17
C GLU A 56 -4.79 -10.97 -7.18
N LEU A 57 -5.52 -10.06 -7.83
CA LEU A 57 -5.24 -8.62 -7.78
C LEU A 57 -5.31 -8.07 -6.35
N LYS A 58 -6.35 -8.43 -5.60
CA LYS A 58 -6.49 -8.05 -4.18
C LYS A 58 -5.35 -8.65 -3.35
N ARG A 59 -4.97 -9.91 -3.60
CA ARG A 59 -3.84 -10.58 -2.92
C ARG A 59 -2.50 -9.90 -3.20
N TYR A 60 -2.24 -9.51 -4.44
CA TYR A 60 -1.04 -8.76 -4.82
C TYR A 60 -0.94 -7.44 -4.05
N TYR A 61 -2.06 -6.72 -3.95
CA TYR A 61 -2.09 -5.42 -3.26
C TYR A 61 -1.74 -5.52 -1.76
N VAL A 62 -2.30 -6.50 -1.05
CA VAL A 62 -2.05 -6.68 0.40
C VAL A 62 -0.66 -7.25 0.74
N GLY A 63 0.19 -7.49 -0.27
CA GLY A 63 1.57 -7.93 -0.08
C GLY A 63 1.80 -9.43 -0.26
N GLY A 64 0.94 -10.13 -0.99
CA GLY A 64 1.23 -11.50 -1.43
C GLY A 64 2.48 -11.57 -2.30
N ASN A 65 3.24 -12.67 -2.19
CA ASN A 65 4.38 -12.97 -3.08
C ASN A 65 3.88 -13.46 -4.45
N VAL A 66 3.09 -12.63 -5.12
CA VAL A 66 2.47 -12.92 -6.42
C VAL A 66 3.17 -12.11 -7.50
N ASN A 67 3.53 -12.76 -8.60
CA ASN A 67 4.02 -12.06 -9.78
C ASN A 67 2.83 -11.55 -10.61
N LEU A 68 2.60 -10.24 -10.58
CA LEU A 68 1.46 -9.61 -11.25
C LEU A 68 1.47 -9.82 -12.76
N GLU A 69 2.64 -9.81 -13.40
CA GLU A 69 2.72 -10.00 -14.85
C GLU A 69 2.39 -11.44 -15.26
N GLU A 70 2.91 -12.41 -14.52
CA GLU A 70 2.65 -13.83 -14.72
C GLU A 70 1.17 -14.16 -14.50
N MET A 71 0.58 -13.67 -13.40
CA MET A 71 -0.85 -13.82 -13.13
C MET A 71 -1.73 -13.26 -14.25
N LEU A 72 -1.37 -12.10 -14.81
CA LEU A 72 -2.09 -11.52 -15.95
C LEU A 72 -1.89 -12.34 -17.22
N ASN A 73 -0.68 -12.84 -17.49
CA ASN A 73 -0.43 -13.71 -18.66
C ASN A 73 -1.25 -15.01 -18.56
N ASP A 74 -1.28 -15.65 -17.39
CA ASP A 74 -2.05 -16.87 -17.13
C ASP A 74 -3.55 -16.65 -17.30
N PHE A 75 -4.07 -15.51 -16.82
CA PHE A 75 -5.45 -15.12 -17.04
C PHE A 75 -5.79 -15.06 -18.54
N TRP A 76 -4.94 -14.42 -19.35
CA TRP A 76 -5.17 -14.29 -20.79
C TRP A 76 -5.05 -15.63 -21.53
N ALA A 77 -4.12 -16.49 -21.13
CA ALA A 77 -3.99 -17.84 -21.67
C ALA A 77 -5.25 -18.67 -21.39
N ARG A 78 -5.68 -18.75 -20.11
CA ARG A 78 -6.90 -19.46 -19.72
C ARG A 78 -8.16 -18.88 -20.38
N LEU A 79 -8.22 -17.55 -20.56
CA LEU A 79 -9.33 -16.90 -21.26
C LEU A 79 -9.37 -17.29 -22.75
N LEU A 80 -8.21 -17.32 -23.41
CA LEU A 80 -8.09 -17.74 -24.80
C LEU A 80 -8.60 -19.16 -24.99
N GLU A 81 -8.12 -20.10 -24.19
CA GLU A 81 -8.53 -21.51 -24.27
C GLU A 81 -10.04 -21.68 -24.11
N ARG A 82 -10.65 -21.02 -23.12
CA ARG A 82 -12.10 -21.05 -22.90
C ARG A 82 -12.86 -20.44 -24.07
N MET A 83 -12.44 -19.27 -24.56
CA MET A 83 -13.08 -18.61 -25.71
C MET A 83 -12.94 -19.44 -26.98
N PHE A 84 -11.78 -20.07 -27.21
CA PHE A 84 -11.54 -20.88 -28.39
C PHE A 84 -12.48 -22.09 -28.47
N ARG A 85 -12.68 -22.77 -27.33
CA ARG A 85 -13.68 -23.86 -27.21
C ARG A 85 -15.11 -23.36 -27.39
N LEU A 86 -15.44 -22.19 -26.80
CA LEU A 86 -16.80 -21.61 -26.87
C LEU A 86 -17.19 -21.17 -28.28
N VAL A 87 -16.27 -20.59 -29.05
CA VAL A 87 -16.52 -20.09 -30.41
C VAL A 87 -16.52 -21.22 -31.44
N ASN A 88 -15.87 -22.34 -31.14
CA ASN A 88 -15.76 -23.50 -32.05
C ASN A 88 -16.35 -24.77 -31.41
N PRO A 89 -17.64 -24.77 -31.02
CA PRO A 89 -18.24 -25.88 -30.27
C PRO A 89 -18.37 -27.18 -31.07
N GLN A 90 -18.22 -27.11 -32.41
CA GLN A 90 -18.27 -28.28 -33.29
C GLN A 90 -16.98 -29.10 -33.28
N TYR A 91 -15.91 -28.57 -32.69
CA TYR A 91 -14.60 -29.19 -32.66
C TYR A 91 -14.20 -29.52 -31.22
N HIS A 92 -13.60 -30.69 -31.04
CA HIS A 92 -12.93 -31.06 -29.80
C HIS A 92 -11.43 -30.79 -29.94
N PHE A 93 -10.91 -29.90 -29.11
CA PHE A 93 -9.49 -29.55 -29.07
C PHE A 93 -8.84 -30.25 -27.88
N THR A 94 -7.71 -30.92 -28.12
CA THR A 94 -6.89 -31.47 -27.04
C THR A 94 -6.13 -30.35 -26.34
N ASP A 95 -5.64 -30.63 -25.12
CA ASP A 95 -4.87 -29.64 -24.37
C ASP A 95 -3.53 -29.34 -25.08
N GLU A 96 -2.90 -30.31 -25.77
CA GLU A 96 -1.68 -30.04 -26.55
C GLU A 96 -1.95 -29.09 -27.74
N TYR A 97 -3.11 -29.20 -28.37
CA TYR A 97 -3.49 -28.30 -29.45
C TYR A 97 -3.67 -26.87 -28.94
N LEU A 98 -4.31 -26.70 -27.78
CA LEU A 98 -4.51 -25.39 -27.18
C LEU A 98 -3.20 -24.78 -26.65
N GLU A 99 -2.29 -25.59 -26.13
CA GLU A 99 -0.94 -25.13 -25.79
C GLU A 99 -0.21 -24.62 -27.04
N CYS A 100 -0.36 -25.31 -28.17
CA CYS A 100 0.16 -24.85 -29.46
C CYS A 100 -0.46 -23.51 -29.87
N VAL A 101 -1.78 -23.35 -29.78
CA VAL A 101 -2.46 -22.07 -30.06
C VAL A 101 -1.93 -20.94 -29.17
N SER A 102 -1.73 -21.23 -27.87
CA SER A 102 -1.17 -20.28 -26.91
C SER A 102 0.23 -19.77 -27.31
N LYS A 103 1.03 -20.56 -28.03
CA LYS A 103 2.36 -20.13 -28.56
C LYS A 103 2.26 -19.08 -29.67
N TYR A 104 1.15 -19.01 -30.41
CA TYR A 104 0.95 -18.06 -31.50
C TYR A 104 0.15 -16.82 -31.11
N THR A 105 -0.25 -16.69 -29.84
CA THR A 105 -1.11 -15.60 -29.34
C THR A 105 -0.55 -14.20 -29.61
N GLU A 106 0.78 -14.02 -29.49
CA GLU A 106 1.45 -12.74 -29.74
C GLU A 106 1.40 -12.31 -31.21
N GLN A 107 1.40 -13.27 -32.14
CA GLN A 107 1.34 -13.01 -33.58
C GLN A 107 -0.10 -12.79 -34.04
N LEU A 108 -1.02 -13.64 -33.58
CA LEU A 108 -2.42 -13.61 -33.99
C LEU A 108 -3.22 -12.51 -33.29
N LYS A 109 -2.80 -12.09 -32.09
CA LYS A 109 -3.47 -11.09 -31.25
C LYS A 109 -4.99 -11.29 -31.21
N PRO A 110 -5.50 -12.43 -30.71
CA PRO A 110 -6.94 -12.72 -30.68
C PRO A 110 -7.75 -11.69 -29.89
N PHE A 111 -7.12 -11.00 -28.93
CA PHE A 111 -7.71 -9.92 -28.16
C PHE A 111 -7.15 -8.53 -28.56
N GLY A 112 -6.51 -8.44 -29.72
CA GLY A 112 -5.82 -7.24 -30.18
C GLY A 112 -4.72 -6.80 -29.21
N ASP A 113 -4.62 -5.49 -28.99
CA ASP A 113 -3.65 -4.91 -28.05
C ASP A 113 -4.15 -4.87 -26.59
N VAL A 114 -5.35 -5.38 -26.30
CA VAL A 114 -5.97 -5.28 -24.95
C VAL A 114 -5.11 -5.96 -23.88
N PRO A 115 -4.62 -7.21 -24.04
CA PRO A 115 -3.80 -7.85 -23.02
C PRO A 115 -2.54 -7.07 -22.67
N ARG A 116 -1.85 -6.55 -23.69
CA ARG A 116 -0.63 -5.76 -23.55
C ARG A 116 -0.90 -4.43 -22.83
N LYS A 117 -1.93 -3.69 -23.25
CA LYS A 117 -2.29 -2.40 -22.65
C LYS A 117 -2.75 -2.57 -21.21
N LEU A 118 -3.60 -3.56 -20.95
CA LEU A 118 -4.09 -3.87 -19.60
C LEU A 118 -2.93 -4.27 -18.69
N LYS A 119 -2.04 -5.15 -19.13
CA LYS A 119 -0.85 -5.53 -18.36
C LYS A 119 -0.02 -4.33 -17.97
N LEU A 120 0.32 -3.46 -18.92
CA LEU A 120 1.11 -2.26 -18.64
C LEU A 120 0.42 -1.31 -17.66
N GLN A 121 -0.88 -1.06 -17.83
CA GLN A 121 -1.62 -0.14 -16.98
C GLN A 121 -1.81 -0.69 -15.57
N VAL A 122 -2.23 -1.95 -15.45
CA VAL A 122 -2.44 -2.63 -14.17
C VAL A 122 -1.13 -2.75 -13.41
N THR A 123 -0.05 -3.23 -14.03
CA THR A 123 1.26 -3.34 -13.37
C THR A 123 1.73 -2.00 -12.82
N ARG A 124 1.67 -0.93 -13.62
CA ARG A 124 2.09 0.41 -13.16
C ARG A 124 1.21 0.92 -12.02
N ALA A 125 -0.10 0.79 -12.14
CA ALA A 125 -1.04 1.28 -11.12
C ALA A 125 -0.85 0.57 -9.79
N PHE A 126 -0.74 -0.77 -9.80
CA PHE A 126 -0.58 -1.56 -8.58
C PHE A 126 0.79 -1.38 -7.93
N VAL A 127 1.87 -1.32 -8.71
CA VAL A 127 3.21 -1.04 -8.18
C VAL A 127 3.25 0.35 -7.54
N ALA A 128 2.66 1.36 -8.20
CA ALA A 128 2.58 2.71 -7.64
C ALA A 128 1.75 2.75 -6.35
N ALA A 129 0.57 2.14 -6.33
CA ALA A 129 -0.30 2.09 -5.17
C ALA A 129 0.36 1.37 -3.99
N ARG A 130 1.02 0.23 -4.23
CA ARG A 130 1.74 -0.53 -3.20
C ARG A 130 2.91 0.26 -2.64
N THR A 131 3.72 0.87 -3.52
CA THR A 131 4.86 1.70 -3.11
C THR A 131 4.39 2.90 -2.30
N PHE A 132 3.27 3.51 -2.67
CA PHE A 132 2.68 4.62 -1.92
C PHE A 132 2.22 4.20 -0.52
N ALA A 133 1.47 3.10 -0.41
CA ALA A 133 1.02 2.56 0.88
C ALA A 133 2.20 2.20 1.80
N GLN A 134 3.24 1.56 1.24
CA GLN A 134 4.47 1.25 1.96
C GLN A 134 5.20 2.52 2.41
N GLY A 135 5.30 3.54 1.56
CA GLY A 135 5.89 4.83 1.90
C GLY A 135 5.18 5.52 3.07
N LEU A 136 3.85 5.46 3.11
CA LEU A 136 3.06 5.99 4.24
C LEU A 136 3.32 5.22 5.54
N ALA A 137 3.43 3.89 5.47
CA ALA A 137 3.77 3.07 6.64
C ALA A 137 5.16 3.40 7.18
N VAL A 138 6.16 3.57 6.30
CA VAL A 138 7.51 3.98 6.69
C VAL A 138 7.52 5.39 7.27
N ALA A 139 6.78 6.34 6.68
CA ALA A 139 6.70 7.71 7.20
C ALA A 139 6.13 7.75 8.62
N ARG A 140 5.05 7.00 8.89
CA ARG A 140 4.51 6.81 10.24
C ARG A 140 5.57 6.28 11.21
N ASP A 141 6.32 5.26 10.81
CA ASP A 141 7.34 4.62 11.66
C ASP A 141 8.52 5.54 11.96
N VAL A 142 8.89 6.42 11.02
CA VAL A 142 9.92 7.44 11.25
C VAL A 142 9.43 8.50 12.23
N VAL A 143 8.20 9.02 12.04
CA VAL A 143 7.63 10.05 12.94
C VAL A 143 7.49 9.52 14.37
N SER A 144 7.02 8.28 14.54
CA SER A 144 6.91 7.66 15.86
C SER A 144 8.28 7.52 16.54
N LYS A 145 9.30 7.02 15.84
CA LYS A 145 10.66 6.89 16.38
C LYS A 145 11.30 8.24 16.72
N VAL A 146 11.18 9.23 15.85
CA VAL A 146 11.74 10.58 16.07
C VAL A 146 11.07 11.25 17.28
N SER A 147 9.76 11.06 17.47
CA SER A 147 9.04 11.60 18.63
C SER A 147 9.53 10.99 19.96
N ALA A 148 9.84 9.69 19.98
CA ALA A 148 10.38 9.01 21.15
C ALA A 148 11.78 9.53 21.51
N VAL A 149 12.68 9.66 20.53
CA VAL A 149 14.03 10.19 20.76
C VAL A 149 14.00 11.65 21.21
N SER A 150 13.14 12.48 20.60
CA SER A 150 12.96 13.88 21.00
C SER A 150 12.49 14.02 22.45
N SER A 151 11.65 13.10 22.92
CA SER A 151 11.15 13.08 24.30
C SER A 151 12.26 12.72 25.30
N ILE A 152 13.07 11.70 24.97
CA ILE A 152 14.22 11.29 25.80
C ILE A 152 15.26 12.40 25.86
N LEU A 153 15.58 13.03 24.72
CA LEU A 153 16.57 14.10 24.66
C LEU A 153 16.14 15.30 25.51
N CYS A 154 14.84 15.65 25.50
CA CYS A 154 14.29 16.71 26.33
C CYS A 154 14.36 16.38 27.82
N LEU A 155 14.02 15.15 28.21
CA LEU A 155 14.18 14.67 29.59
C LEU A 155 15.65 14.72 30.06
N CYS A 156 16.59 14.26 29.22
CA CYS A 156 18.02 14.35 29.53
C CYS A 156 18.47 15.80 29.66
N LEU A 157 18.05 16.70 28.76
CA LEU A 157 18.38 18.12 28.86
C LEU A 157 17.82 18.71 30.16
N LEU A 158 16.56 18.42 30.49
CA LEU A 158 15.94 18.83 31.76
C LEU A 158 16.76 18.33 32.96
N LEU A 159 17.15 17.04 32.99
CA LEU A 159 17.94 16.46 34.07
C LEU A 159 19.35 17.06 34.19
N MET A 160 19.99 17.44 33.08
CA MET A 160 21.30 18.11 33.13
C MET A 160 21.21 19.57 33.57
N VAL A 161 20.10 20.24 33.27
CA VAL A 161 19.91 21.67 33.60
C VAL A 161 19.28 21.84 35.00
N LEU A 162 18.56 20.83 35.51
CA LEU A 162 17.93 20.83 36.84
C LEU A 162 18.90 21.13 38.00
N PRO A 163 20.10 20.52 38.11
CA PRO A 163 21.06 20.85 39.15
C PRO A 163 21.51 22.31 39.13
N TRP A 164 21.68 22.89 37.94
CA TRP A 164 22.05 24.29 37.78
C TRP A 164 20.89 25.20 38.21
N VAL A 165 19.67 24.90 37.78
CA VAL A 165 18.47 25.67 38.12
C VAL A 165 18.14 25.61 39.61
N VAL A 166 18.41 24.50 40.29
CA VAL A 166 18.16 24.35 41.74
C VAL A 166 19.32 24.91 42.58
N SER A 167 20.56 24.85 42.09
CA SER A 167 21.71 25.41 42.81
C SER A 167 21.80 26.93 42.71
N PHE A 168 21.43 27.52 41.57
CA PHE A 168 21.57 28.97 41.33
C PHE A 168 20.82 29.88 42.33
N PRO A 169 19.58 29.55 42.76
CA PRO A 169 18.88 30.32 43.79
C PRO A 169 19.50 30.14 45.18
N VAL A 170 19.99 28.93 45.49
CA VAL A 170 20.60 28.62 46.80
C VAL A 170 21.94 29.33 46.95
N THR A 171 22.75 29.37 45.89
CA THR A 171 24.02 30.10 45.89
C THR A 171 23.80 31.61 45.98
N MET A 172 22.79 32.16 45.29
CA MET A 172 22.43 33.58 45.44
C MET A 172 21.90 33.90 46.84
N LEU A 173 21.10 33.03 47.46
CA LEU A 173 20.60 33.23 48.82
C LEU A 173 21.73 33.16 49.86
N LEU A 174 22.68 32.23 49.70
CA LEU A 174 23.87 32.14 50.55
C LEU A 174 24.76 33.37 50.42
N GLN A 175 24.94 33.90 49.21
CA GLN A 175 25.72 35.11 48.98
C GLN A 175 25.07 36.33 49.64
N ASN A 176 23.77 36.52 49.43
CA ASN A 176 23.02 37.61 50.06
C ASN A 176 23.03 37.50 51.60
N ALA A 177 22.97 36.28 52.16
CA ALA A 177 23.07 36.05 53.60
C ALA A 177 24.48 36.37 54.14
N MET A 178 25.55 36.04 53.41
CA MET A 178 26.91 36.43 53.76
C MET A 178 27.13 37.94 53.70
N ASP A 179 26.61 38.59 52.66
CA ASP A 179 26.74 40.04 52.49
C ASP A 179 26.01 40.79 53.63
N ALA A 180 24.81 40.31 54.01
CA ALA A 180 24.07 40.84 55.15
C ALA A 180 24.83 40.68 56.49
N LEU A 181 25.44 39.51 56.73
CA LEU A 181 26.26 39.25 57.91
C LEU A 181 27.51 40.13 57.96
N SER A 182 28.18 40.34 56.82
CA SER A 182 29.36 41.22 56.75
C SER A 182 29.00 42.68 57.11
N SER A 183 27.81 43.14 56.70
CA SER A 183 27.34 44.50 57.02
C SER A 183 27.03 44.68 58.51
N SER A 184 26.64 43.60 59.21
CA SER A 184 26.28 43.64 60.62
C SER A 184 27.49 43.50 61.57
N ILE A 185 28.63 43.00 61.09
CA ILE A 185 29.88 42.89 61.87
C ILE A 185 30.76 44.14 61.69
N GLY A 186 30.51 44.94 60.64
CA GLY A 186 31.24 46.17 60.32
C GLY A 186 30.71 47.46 60.94
N ALA A 187 29.75 47.40 61.87
CA ALA A 187 29.19 48.53 62.62
C ALA A 187 29.36 48.31 64.12
#